data_AF-A0A536S291-F1
#
_entry.id   AF-A0A536S291-F1
#
_cell.length_a   1.000
_cell.length_b   1.000
_cell.length_c   1.000
_cell.angle_alpha   90.00
_cell.angle_beta   90.00
_cell.angle_gamma   90.00
#
_symmetry.space_group_name_H-M   'P 1'
#
loop_
_entity.id
_entity.type
_entity.pdbx_description
1 polymer ?
#
loop_
_entity_poly.entity_id
_entity_poly.type
_entity_poly.pdbx_seq_one_letter_code
_entity_poly.pdbx_strand_id
1 'polypeptide(L)'
;MAKKDDRPIDAGLAALHGKSEQEAIDFWKSRFGMIAAIPSDTARVGALTPQLRELVRITDLEERKRLTTARIKAFVQIPADQRDRITKTRQAAFNVDRGVLEEDQKMVDELTPNIPEARGYPGQPTAAR
;
A
#
# COMPACT_ATOMS: atom_id res chain seq x y z
N MET A 1 23.76 5.93 -21.36
CA MET A 1 22.76 4.91 -20.98
C MET A 1 22.65 4.91 -19.47
N ALA A 2 21.60 5.51 -18.92
CA ALA A 2 21.36 5.43 -17.48
C ALA A 2 21.03 3.97 -17.16
N LYS A 3 21.80 3.34 -16.27
CA LYS A 3 21.46 2.03 -15.73
C LYS A 3 20.07 2.18 -15.12
N LYS A 4 19.08 1.46 -15.64
CA LYS A 4 17.81 1.26 -14.93
C LYS A 4 18.21 0.61 -13.62
N ASP A 5 18.22 1.40 -12.57
CA ASP A 5 18.34 0.92 -11.22
C ASP A 5 17.01 0.21 -10.96
N ASP A 6 16.93 -1.08 -11.31
CA ASP A 6 15.77 -1.95 -11.06
C ASP A 6 15.70 -2.19 -9.56
N ARG A 7 15.39 -1.12 -8.82
CA ARG A 7 15.22 -1.22 -7.38
C ARG A 7 14.00 -2.12 -7.19
N PRO A 8 14.02 -3.06 -6.26
CA PRO A 8 12.92 -3.99 -6.08
C PRO A 8 11.57 -3.30 -5.88
N ILE A 9 11.54 -2.04 -5.44
CA ILE A 9 10.35 -1.19 -5.30
C ILE A 9 9.67 -0.78 -6.63
N ASP A 10 10.41 -0.84 -7.74
CA ASP A 10 9.95 -0.44 -9.07
C ASP A 10 9.20 -1.57 -9.81
N ALA A 11 9.19 -2.80 -9.27
CA ALA A 11 8.28 -3.84 -9.77
C ALA A 11 6.82 -3.45 -9.44
N GLY A 12 6.01 -3.18 -10.46
CA GLY A 12 4.62 -2.77 -10.28
C GLY A 12 3.71 -3.90 -9.82
N LEU A 13 2.48 -3.53 -9.45
CA LEU A 13 1.39 -4.46 -9.16
C LEU A 13 1.04 -5.36 -10.35
N ALA A 14 1.40 -4.96 -11.57
CA ALA A 14 1.30 -5.81 -12.75
C ALA A 14 1.99 -7.19 -12.60
N ALA A 15 3.05 -7.29 -11.77
CA ALA A 15 3.73 -8.56 -11.49
C ALA A 15 2.89 -9.54 -10.66
N LEU A 16 1.77 -9.10 -10.09
CA LEU A 16 0.88 -9.90 -9.26
C LEU A 16 -0.30 -10.50 -10.03
N HIS A 17 -0.46 -10.17 -11.31
CA HIS A 17 -1.52 -10.73 -12.13
C HIS A 17 -1.37 -12.26 -12.25
N GLY A 18 -2.43 -13.01 -11.94
CA GLY A 18 -2.41 -14.47 -11.92
C GLY A 18 -1.62 -15.10 -10.77
N LYS A 19 -1.11 -14.29 -9.82
CA LYS A 19 -0.45 -14.78 -8.60
C LYS A 19 -1.46 -15.16 -7.52
N SER A 20 -1.10 -16.09 -6.67
CA SER A 20 -1.90 -16.48 -5.51
C SER A 20 -2.09 -15.31 -4.52
N GLU A 21 -3.09 -15.42 -3.63
CA GLU A 21 -3.29 -14.44 -2.55
C GLU A 21 -2.04 -14.34 -1.66
N GLN A 22 -1.43 -15.48 -1.32
CA GLN A 22 -0.25 -15.51 -0.46
C GLN A 22 0.95 -14.79 -1.10
N GLU A 23 1.18 -14.98 -2.41
CA GLU A 23 2.22 -14.25 -3.13
C GLU A 23 1.97 -12.73 -3.14
N ALA A 24 0.70 -12.30 -3.27
CA ALA A 24 0.36 -10.88 -3.18
C ALA A 24 0.56 -10.32 -1.76
N ILE A 25 0.25 -11.09 -0.72
CA ILE A 25 0.52 -10.73 0.68
C ILE A 25 2.03 -10.56 0.91
N ASP A 26 2.84 -11.53 0.47
CA ASP A 26 4.29 -11.50 0.68
C ASP A 26 4.97 -10.38 -0.13
N PHE A 27 4.47 -10.08 -1.32
CA PHE A 27 4.85 -8.89 -2.06
C PHE A 27 4.59 -7.62 -1.25
N TRP A 28 3.39 -7.44 -0.69
CA TRP A 28 3.06 -6.26 0.09
C TRP A 28 3.87 -6.15 1.38
N LYS A 29 4.14 -7.27 2.07
CA LYS A 29 5.03 -7.29 3.25
C LYS A 29 6.43 -6.80 2.88
N SER A 30 7.00 -7.35 1.80
CA SER A 30 8.31 -6.94 1.30
C SER A 30 8.32 -5.45 0.94
N ARG A 31 7.29 -4.97 0.25
CA ARG A 31 7.11 -3.54 -0.08
C ARG A 31 7.06 -2.66 1.15
N PHE A 32 6.25 -3.00 2.15
CA PHE A 32 6.18 -2.23 3.38
C PHE A 32 7.51 -2.22 4.14
N GLY A 33 8.20 -3.35 4.22
CA GLY A 33 9.53 -3.43 4.82
C GLY A 33 10.53 -2.50 4.13
N MET A 34 10.56 -2.49 2.80
CA MET A 34 11.43 -1.60 2.03
C MET A 34 11.07 -0.12 2.23
N ILE A 35 9.79 0.23 2.19
CA ILE A 35 9.34 1.62 2.40
C ILE A 35 9.67 2.05 3.84
N ALA A 36 9.38 1.23 4.84
CA ALA A 36 9.65 1.55 6.24
C ALA A 36 11.16 1.72 6.53
N ALA A 37 12.03 1.05 5.78
CA ALA A 37 13.48 1.16 5.89
C ALA A 37 14.05 2.46 5.28
N ILE A 38 13.32 3.14 4.39
CA ILE A 38 13.76 4.43 3.83
C ILE A 38 13.83 5.46 4.97
N PRO A 39 14.96 6.16 5.19
CA PRO A 39 15.11 7.05 6.33
C PRO A 39 14.31 8.36 6.21
N SER A 40 14.16 8.90 4.99
CA SER A 40 13.47 10.17 4.73
C SER A 40 11.96 10.00 4.59
N ASP A 41 11.18 10.80 5.32
CA ASP A 41 9.72 10.85 5.21
C ASP A 41 9.25 11.19 3.79
N THR A 42 9.86 12.20 3.17
CA THR A 42 9.51 12.60 1.80
C THR A 42 9.79 11.47 0.81
N ALA A 43 10.91 10.76 0.98
CA ALA A 43 11.24 9.62 0.13
C ALA A 43 10.29 8.43 0.36
N ARG A 44 9.84 8.19 1.61
CA ARG A 44 8.80 7.21 1.92
C ARG A 44 7.49 7.54 1.23
N VAL A 45 7.06 8.80 1.27
CA VAL A 45 5.84 9.25 0.57
C VAL A 45 5.98 9.08 -0.93
N GLY A 46 7.13 9.46 -1.50
CA GLY A 46 7.44 9.27 -2.92
C GLY A 46 7.47 7.80 -3.35
N ALA A 47 7.76 6.89 -2.42
CA ALA A 47 7.75 5.45 -2.64
C ALA A 47 6.37 4.80 -2.49
N LEU A 48 5.56 5.24 -1.52
CA LEU A 48 4.21 4.69 -1.27
C LEU A 48 3.19 5.19 -2.30
N THR A 49 3.19 6.49 -2.61
CA THR A 49 2.15 7.13 -3.44
C THR A 49 2.00 6.48 -4.83
N PRO A 50 3.08 6.16 -5.57
CA PRO A 50 2.96 5.48 -6.86
C PRO A 50 2.29 4.11 -6.77
N GLN A 51 2.53 3.35 -5.69
CA GLN A 51 1.94 2.03 -5.48
C GLN A 51 0.41 2.13 -5.27
N LEU A 52 -0.03 3.13 -4.49
CA LEU A 52 -1.45 3.41 -4.30
C LEU A 52 -2.11 3.86 -5.60
N ARG A 53 -1.42 4.70 -6.37
CA ARG A 53 -1.90 5.20 -7.66
C ARG A 53 -2.03 4.08 -8.68
N GLU A 54 -1.07 3.16 -8.73
CA GLU A 54 -1.16 1.98 -9.58
C GLU A 54 -2.36 1.12 -9.17
N LEU A 55 -2.55 0.85 -7.88
CA LEU A 55 -3.66 0.04 -7.37
C LEU A 55 -5.03 0.63 -7.74
N VAL A 56 -5.19 1.94 -7.56
CA VAL A 56 -6.43 2.66 -7.88
C VAL A 56 -6.74 2.66 -9.39
N ARG A 57 -5.70 2.61 -10.23
CA ARG A 57 -5.84 2.62 -11.70
C ARG A 57 -6.15 1.25 -12.30
N ILE A 58 -6.13 0.17 -11.53
CA ILE A 58 -6.53 -1.15 -12.01
C ILE A 58 -8.03 -1.11 -12.34
N THR A 59 -8.35 -1.32 -13.61
CA THR A 59 -9.72 -1.26 -14.13
C THR A 59 -10.53 -2.52 -13.81
N ASP A 60 -9.85 -3.65 -13.63
CA ASP A 60 -10.47 -4.88 -13.13
C ASP A 60 -10.76 -4.71 -11.64
N LEU A 61 -12.04 -4.55 -11.31
CA LEU A 61 -12.50 -4.30 -9.95
C LEU A 61 -12.20 -5.49 -9.03
N GLU A 62 -12.34 -6.72 -9.50
CA GLU A 62 -12.10 -7.92 -8.70
C GLU A 62 -10.61 -8.07 -8.40
N GLU A 63 -9.76 -7.80 -9.39
CA GLU A 63 -8.31 -7.78 -9.18
C GLU A 63 -7.88 -6.66 -8.22
N ARG A 64 -8.45 -5.45 -8.37
CA ARG A 64 -8.21 -4.35 -7.44
C ARG A 64 -8.62 -4.72 -6.02
N LYS A 65 -9.78 -5.36 -5.83
CA LYS A 65 -10.25 -5.84 -4.53
C LYS A 65 -9.30 -6.88 -3.95
N ARG A 66 -8.92 -7.88 -4.73
CA ARG A 66 -7.97 -8.94 -4.33
C ARG A 66 -6.64 -8.36 -3.84
N LEU A 67 -6.05 -7.46 -4.62
CA LEU A 67 -4.77 -6.83 -4.29
C LEU A 67 -4.88 -5.88 -3.08
N THR A 68 -6.02 -5.21 -2.91
CA THR A 68 -6.28 -4.37 -1.73
C THR A 68 -6.46 -5.23 -0.47
N THR A 69 -7.19 -6.35 -0.55
CA THR A 69 -7.32 -7.33 0.53
C THR A 69 -5.95 -7.88 0.94
N ALA A 70 -5.13 -8.29 -0.03
CA ALA A 70 -3.77 -8.75 0.22
C ALA A 70 -2.92 -7.69 0.93
N ARG A 71 -3.05 -6.41 0.53
CA ARG A 71 -2.37 -5.29 1.18
C ARG A 71 -2.81 -5.10 2.64
N ILE A 72 -4.11 -5.18 2.92
CA ILE A 72 -4.67 -5.07 4.27
C ILE A 72 -4.12 -6.20 5.15
N LYS A 73 -4.20 -7.45 4.67
CA LYS A 73 -3.66 -8.64 5.35
C LYS A 73 -2.14 -8.53 5.57
N ALA A 74 -1.39 -8.03 4.60
CA ALA A 74 0.05 -7.81 4.74
C ALA A 74 0.36 -6.75 5.82
N PHE A 75 -0.37 -5.63 5.82
CA PHE A 75 -0.15 -4.54 6.77
C PHE A 75 -0.34 -4.99 8.23
N VAL A 76 -1.36 -5.81 8.53
CA VAL A 76 -1.58 -6.26 9.90
C VAL A 76 -0.53 -7.26 10.38
N GLN A 77 0.16 -7.93 9.46
CA GLN A 77 1.18 -8.96 9.74
C GLN A 77 2.62 -8.43 9.86
N ILE A 78 2.90 -7.18 9.47
CA ILE A 78 4.24 -6.58 9.62
C ILE A 78 4.50 -6.08 11.06
N PRO A 79 5.78 -5.92 11.46
CA PRO A 79 6.15 -5.38 12.77
C PRO A 79 5.51 -4.03 13.10
N ALA A 80 5.22 -3.79 14.37
CA ALA A 80 4.50 -2.59 14.83
C ALA A 80 5.20 -1.27 14.45
N ASP A 81 6.53 -1.22 14.57
CA ASP A 81 7.34 -0.06 14.19
C ASP A 81 7.23 0.24 12.68
N GLN A 82 7.14 -0.79 11.84
CA GLN A 82 6.90 -0.64 10.42
C GLN A 82 5.47 -0.16 10.15
N ARG A 83 4.46 -0.70 10.84
CA ARG A 83 3.07 -0.23 10.74
C ARG A 83 2.95 1.25 11.07
N ASP A 84 3.63 1.73 12.11
CA ASP A 84 3.61 3.14 12.50
C ASP A 84 4.22 4.03 11.42
N ARG A 85 5.37 3.63 10.86
CA ARG A 85 6.02 4.36 9.77
C ARG A 85 5.16 4.40 8.52
N ILE A 86 4.55 3.29 8.14
CA ILE A 86 3.66 3.21 6.97
C ILE A 86 2.39 4.03 7.19
N THR A 87 1.82 4.02 8.39
CA THR A 87 0.64 4.83 8.73
C THR A 87 0.94 6.31 8.61
N LYS A 88 2.04 6.79 9.19
CA LYS A 88 2.50 8.18 9.04
C LYS A 88 2.79 8.55 7.59
N THR A 89 3.40 7.63 6.83
CA THR A 89 3.66 7.81 5.40
C THR A 89 2.36 7.95 4.61
N ARG A 90 1.36 7.13 4.91
CA ARG A 90 0.03 7.19 4.28
C ARG A 90 -0.68 8.51 4.59
N GLN A 91 -0.61 8.98 5.83
CA GLN A 91 -1.13 10.30 6.23
C GLN A 91 -0.44 11.43 5.47
N ALA A 92 0.89 11.40 5.34
CA ALA A 92 1.62 12.42 4.57
C ALA A 92 1.32 12.34 3.06
N ALA A 93 1.12 11.14 2.51
CA ALA A 93 0.74 10.93 1.11
C ALA A 93 -0.64 11.54 0.77
N PHE A 94 -1.55 11.65 1.75
CA PHE A 94 -2.84 12.33 1.57
C PHE A 94 -2.68 13.80 1.13
N ASN A 95 -1.62 14.48 1.59
CA ASN A 95 -1.34 15.86 1.21
C ASN A 95 -0.67 15.98 -0.17
N VAL A 96 -0.18 14.87 -0.73
CA VAL A 96 0.49 14.84 -2.05
C VAL A 96 -0.49 14.46 -3.16
N ASP A 97 -1.33 13.45 -2.94
CA ASP A 97 -2.27 12.96 -3.94
C ASP A 97 -3.60 12.54 -3.29
N ARG A 98 -4.35 13.54 -2.83
CA ARG A 98 -5.60 13.35 -2.08
C ARG A 98 -6.59 12.44 -2.82
N GLY A 99 -6.79 12.65 -4.12
CA GLY A 99 -7.75 11.89 -4.91
C GLY A 99 -7.44 10.39 -4.94
N VAL A 100 -6.16 10.02 -5.08
CA VAL A 100 -5.73 8.62 -4.99
C VAL A 100 -5.98 8.05 -3.60
N LEU A 101 -5.67 8.79 -2.54
CA LEU A 101 -5.83 8.30 -1.17
C LEU A 101 -7.30 8.14 -0.77
N GLU A 102 -8.18 9.06 -1.16
CA GLU A 102 -9.63 8.96 -0.93
C GLU A 102 -10.22 7.74 -1.65
N GLU A 103 -9.85 7.57 -2.92
CA GLU A 103 -10.34 6.45 -3.74
C GLU A 103 -9.81 5.09 -3.25
N ASP A 104 -8.56 5.06 -2.81
CA ASP A 104 -7.98 3.90 -2.12
C ASP A 104 -8.68 3.62 -0.78
N GLN A 105 -8.99 4.66 -0.01
CA GLN A 105 -9.64 4.52 1.29
C GLN A 105 -11.07 3.97 1.17
N LYS A 106 -11.84 4.38 0.16
CA LYS A 106 -13.18 3.80 -0.10
C LYS A 106 -13.11 2.28 -0.26
N MET A 107 -12.12 1.79 -1.02
CA MET A 107 -11.91 0.36 -1.22
C MET A 107 -11.52 -0.35 0.09
N VAL A 108 -10.66 0.28 0.90
CA VAL A 108 -10.31 -0.24 2.23
C VAL A 108 -11.54 -0.31 3.14
N ASP A 109 -12.35 0.75 3.16
CA ASP A 109 -13.55 0.85 4.00
C ASP A 109 -14.59 -0.22 3.59
N GLU A 110 -14.73 -0.51 2.30
CA GLU A 110 -15.58 -1.59 1.78
C GLU A 110 -15.09 -2.99 2.19
N LEU A 111 -13.77 -3.22 2.16
CA LEU A 111 -13.20 -4.57 2.33
C LEU A 111 -12.94 -4.93 3.80
N THR A 112 -12.52 -3.97 4.62
CA THR A 112 -12.12 -4.19 6.03
C THR A 112 -13.16 -4.96 6.86
N PRO A 113 -14.48 -4.67 6.76
CA PRO A 113 -15.50 -5.42 7.51
C PRO A 113 -15.53 -6.93 7.22
N ASN A 114 -15.06 -7.33 6.04
CA ASN A 114 -15.07 -8.72 5.57
C ASN A 114 -13.73 -9.44 5.75
N ILE A 115 -12.73 -8.78 6.36
CA ILE A 115 -11.40 -9.33 6.61
C ILE A 115 -11.22 -9.49 8.13
N PRO A 116 -11.41 -10.70 8.69
CA PRO A 116 -11.31 -10.92 10.14
C PRO A 116 -9.97 -10.47 10.75
N GLU A 117 -8.89 -10.59 9.98
CA GLU A 117 -7.53 -10.22 10.38
C GLU A 117 -7.29 -8.71 10.40
N ALA A 118 -8.19 -7.90 9.81
CA ALA A 118 -8.04 -6.46 9.69
C ALA A 118 -8.28 -5.68 11.01
N ARG A 119 -8.48 -6.38 12.14
CA ARG A 119 -8.52 -5.79 13.49
C ARG A 119 -7.16 -5.16 13.83
N GLY A 120 -6.95 -3.92 13.38
CA GLY A 120 -5.69 -3.20 13.51
C GLY A 120 -5.28 -2.41 12.26
N TYR A 121 -6.05 -2.45 11.18
CA TYR A 121 -5.83 -1.57 10.03
C TYR A 121 -6.25 -0.12 10.37
N PRO A 122 -5.44 0.90 10.07
CA PRO A 122 -5.78 2.28 10.37
C PRO A 122 -7.01 2.72 9.56
N GLY A 123 -7.92 3.44 10.21
CA GLY A 123 -9.05 4.09 9.54
C GLY A 123 -8.61 5.24 8.63
N GLN A 124 -9.57 6.04 8.15
CA GLN A 124 -9.29 7.10 7.18
C GLN A 124 -8.11 7.99 7.62
N PRO A 125 -7.11 8.22 6.74
CA PRO A 125 -6.09 9.21 7.00
C PRO A 125 -6.76 10.58 7.07
N THR A 126 -6.93 11.11 8.28
CA THR A 126 -7.36 12.49 8.48
C THR A 126 -6.15 13.39 8.23
N ALA A 127 -6.35 14.48 7.48
CA ALA A 127 -5.38 15.55 7.49
C ALA A 127 -5.21 15.99 8.95
N ALA A 128 -3.99 15.87 9.50
CA ALA A 128 -3.69 16.38 10.82
C ALA A 128 -4.09 17.86 10.86
N ARG A 129 -5.05 18.18 11.71
CA ARG A 129 -5.46 19.56 12.01
C ARG A 129 -4.42 20.22 12.90
#